data_AF-A0A7S3VA65-F1
#
_entry.id   AF-A0A7S3VA65-F1
#
_cell.length_a   1.000
_cell.length_b   1.000
_cell.length_c   1.000
_cell.angle_alpha   90.00
_cell.angle_beta   90.00
_cell.angle_gamma   90.00
#
_symmetry.space_group_name_H-M   'P 1'
#
loop_
_entity.id
_entity.type
_entity.pdbx_description
1 polymer ?
#
loop_
_entity_poly.entity_id
_entity_poly.type
_entity_poly.pdbx_seq_one_letter_code
_entity_poly.pdbx_strand_id
1 'polypeptide(L)'
;STMPSSLDRLMTDELIEKTVKTAVAREARFFSYEELDDVIHNEEQVKAIIELRSESISQVDADGFVSIQKAAMRGESSGSRSSFTFIPLMVREGCRLNVGGEENRGGLLSVVPYDENRINTIAFLSGITYTGMKGPASDEFDRKRAQVLEKLRHLNLLKKADIEEHGLVHNALHPKSQRRFDFFTSWDPAALGSRDSRRVKPIHYAIGSKGKEERFEMALKAGMEYFPEQLGFLFSKENGVTACKQAFDEIGVDTALKIIRTCIPPSDNHPIL
;
A
#
# COMPACT_ATOMS: atom_id res chain seq x y z
N SER A 1 -54.24 -18.58 9.66
CA SER A 1 -52.82 -18.24 9.59
C SER A 1 -52.44 -17.64 10.94
N THR A 2 -51.91 -18.45 11.84
CA THR A 2 -51.49 -18.02 13.18
C THR A 2 -50.15 -17.33 13.05
N MET A 3 -50.12 -16.02 13.34
CA MET A 3 -48.86 -15.26 13.48
C MET A 3 -47.99 -15.95 14.53
N PRO A 4 -46.67 -16.17 14.29
CA PRO A 4 -45.77 -16.70 15.30
C PRO A 4 -45.81 -15.82 16.55
N SER A 5 -45.85 -16.45 17.72
CA SER A 5 -45.84 -15.73 19.00
C SER A 5 -44.52 -14.94 19.12
N SER A 6 -44.55 -13.79 19.79
CA SER A 6 -43.31 -12.99 20.01
C SER A 6 -42.23 -13.79 20.75
N LEU A 7 -42.64 -14.77 21.56
CA LEU A 7 -41.75 -15.67 22.30
C LEU A 7 -41.01 -16.65 21.37
N ASP A 8 -41.68 -17.19 20.35
CA ASP A 8 -41.06 -18.11 19.39
C ASP A 8 -40.01 -17.39 18.53
N ARG A 9 -40.24 -16.11 18.21
CA ARG A 9 -39.25 -15.25 17.53
C ARG A 9 -38.04 -14.96 18.41
N LEU A 10 -38.25 -14.60 19.68
CA LEU A 10 -37.18 -14.37 20.64
C LEU A 10 -36.29 -15.61 20.87
N MET A 11 -36.90 -16.79 21.01
CA MET A 11 -36.14 -18.04 21.16
C MET A 11 -35.37 -18.44 19.90
N THR A 12 -35.88 -18.10 18.71
CA THR A 12 -35.16 -18.38 17.45
C THR A 12 -33.98 -17.43 17.27
N ASP A 13 -34.13 -16.15 17.60
CA ASP A 13 -33.04 -15.17 17.53
C ASP A 13 -31.90 -15.51 18.51
N GLU A 14 -32.24 -15.91 19.75
CA GLU A 14 -31.25 -16.30 20.76
C GLU A 14 -30.50 -17.59 20.37
N LEU A 15 -31.19 -18.55 19.74
CA LEU A 15 -30.59 -19.78 19.23
C LEU A 15 -29.68 -19.52 18.03
N ILE A 16 -30.07 -18.61 17.13
CA ILE A 16 -29.25 -18.16 16.00
C ILE A 16 -28.01 -17.45 16.52
N GLU A 17 -28.14 -16.51 17.44
CA GLU A 17 -27.01 -15.78 18.04
C GLU A 17 -26.03 -16.75 18.71
N LYS A 18 -26.52 -17.72 19.50
CA LYS A 18 -25.69 -18.73 20.15
C LYS A 18 -24.99 -19.63 19.13
N THR A 19 -25.67 -20.02 18.06
CA THR A 19 -25.11 -20.87 17.00
C THR A 19 -24.04 -20.13 16.22
N VAL A 20 -24.28 -18.87 15.85
CA VAL A 20 -23.31 -17.99 15.20
C VAL A 20 -22.10 -17.78 16.11
N LYS A 21 -22.28 -17.42 17.39
CA LYS A 21 -21.18 -17.28 18.35
C LYS A 21 -20.36 -18.56 18.49
N THR A 22 -21.01 -19.72 18.49
CA THR A 22 -20.32 -21.02 18.60
C THR A 22 -19.53 -21.34 17.32
N ALA A 23 -20.10 -21.05 16.15
CA ALA A 23 -19.41 -21.22 14.86
C ALA A 23 -18.20 -20.29 14.75
N VAL A 24 -18.37 -19.00 15.07
CA VAL A 24 -17.29 -18.01 15.08
C VAL A 24 -16.22 -18.36 16.12
N ALA A 25 -16.59 -18.82 17.32
CA ALA A 25 -15.62 -19.27 18.31
C ALA A 25 -14.83 -20.51 17.87
N ARG A 26 -15.46 -21.40 17.09
CA ARG A 26 -14.78 -22.58 16.52
C ARG A 26 -13.80 -22.17 15.42
N GLU A 27 -14.18 -21.23 14.56
CA GLU A 27 -13.28 -20.66 13.55
C GLU A 27 -12.13 -19.90 14.21
N ALA A 28 -12.41 -19.06 15.21
CA ALA A 28 -11.43 -18.28 15.95
C ALA A 28 -10.32 -19.13 16.61
N ARG A 29 -10.59 -20.39 16.99
CA ARG A 29 -9.58 -21.29 17.58
C ARG A 29 -8.44 -21.67 16.64
N PHE A 30 -8.68 -21.69 15.33
CA PHE A 30 -7.68 -22.03 14.31
C PHE A 30 -7.34 -20.86 13.39
N PHE A 31 -8.00 -19.71 13.60
CA PHE A 31 -7.92 -18.56 12.72
C PHE A 31 -6.51 -17.98 12.70
N SER A 32 -5.81 -18.23 11.60
CA SER A 32 -4.67 -17.44 11.21
C SER A 32 -5.18 -16.32 10.31
N TYR A 33 -4.70 -15.08 10.50
CA TYR A 33 -5.03 -13.96 9.61
C TYR A 33 -4.58 -14.20 8.16
N GLU A 34 -3.76 -15.24 7.98
CA GLU A 34 -3.41 -15.85 6.71
C GLU A 34 -4.59 -16.50 5.96
N GLU A 35 -5.70 -16.80 6.63
CA GLU A 35 -6.88 -17.43 6.04
C GLU A 35 -7.95 -16.40 5.64
N LEU A 36 -7.73 -15.11 5.93
CA LEU A 36 -8.64 -14.05 5.55
C LEU A 36 -8.80 -13.94 4.04
N ASP A 37 -10.06 -13.76 3.65
CA ASP A 37 -10.49 -13.73 2.26
C ASP A 37 -11.65 -12.77 2.12
N ASP A 38 -11.51 -11.78 1.24
CA ASP A 38 -12.55 -10.80 0.96
C ASP A 38 -13.71 -11.36 0.12
N VAL A 39 -13.57 -12.59 -0.38
CA VAL A 39 -14.66 -13.35 -1.02
C VAL A 39 -15.49 -14.13 -0.01
N ILE A 40 -14.87 -14.61 1.08
CA ILE A 40 -15.52 -15.49 2.08
C ILE A 40 -15.97 -14.70 3.31
N HIS A 41 -15.16 -13.72 3.72
CA HIS A 41 -15.36 -12.97 4.95
C HIS A 41 -15.84 -11.55 4.64
N ASN A 42 -16.67 -11.00 5.52
CA ASN A 42 -17.01 -9.58 5.54
C ASN A 42 -16.40 -8.87 6.75
N GLU A 43 -16.47 -7.53 6.79
CA GLU A 43 -15.87 -6.76 7.87
C GLU A 43 -16.46 -7.10 9.25
N GLU A 44 -17.76 -7.42 9.33
CA GLU A 44 -18.43 -7.79 10.58
C GLU A 44 -17.89 -9.11 11.16
N GLN A 45 -17.67 -10.12 10.31
CA GLN A 45 -17.09 -11.40 10.70
C GLN A 45 -15.66 -11.22 11.18
N VAL A 46 -14.84 -10.49 10.42
CA VAL A 46 -13.45 -10.22 10.81
C VAL A 46 -13.39 -9.44 12.12
N LYS A 47 -14.30 -8.47 12.32
CA LYS A 47 -14.40 -7.72 13.56
C LYS A 47 -14.78 -8.63 14.74
N ALA A 48 -15.78 -9.50 14.57
CA ALA A 48 -16.20 -10.44 15.60
C ALA A 48 -15.06 -11.39 16.01
N ILE A 49 -14.25 -11.86 15.04
CA ILE A 49 -13.07 -12.68 15.30
C ILE A 49 -12.03 -11.91 16.12
N ILE A 50 -11.74 -10.65 15.75
CA ILE A 50 -10.81 -9.79 16.51
C ILE A 50 -11.32 -9.52 17.94
N GLU A 51 -12.63 -9.28 18.11
CA GLU A 51 -13.23 -9.05 19.42
C GLU A 51 -13.17 -10.30 20.32
N LEU A 52 -13.37 -11.49 19.75
CA LEU A 52 -13.28 -12.76 20.47
C LEU A 52 -11.83 -13.16 20.80
N ARG A 53 -10.85 -12.70 20.01
CA ARG A 53 -9.43 -13.02 20.14
C ARG A 53 -8.55 -11.81 19.96
N SER A 54 -8.70 -10.82 20.83
CA SER A 54 -7.93 -9.57 20.75
C SER A 54 -6.40 -9.79 20.76
N GLU A 55 -5.93 -10.86 21.38
CA GLU A 55 -4.52 -11.23 21.44
C GLU A 55 -3.96 -11.67 20.08
N SER A 56 -4.81 -12.16 19.16
CA SER A 56 -4.34 -12.73 17.89
C SER A 56 -3.87 -11.65 16.90
N ILE A 57 -4.34 -10.40 17.01
CA ILE A 57 -3.79 -9.29 16.21
C ILE A 57 -2.46 -8.76 16.75
N SER A 58 -2.20 -8.93 18.05
CA SER A 58 -0.96 -8.52 18.72
C SER A 58 0.10 -9.62 18.71
N GLN A 59 -0.30 -10.87 18.48
CA GLN A 59 0.59 -12.01 18.51
C GLN A 59 1.62 -11.89 17.39
N VAL A 60 2.88 -12.08 17.80
CA VAL A 60 4.02 -12.18 16.91
C VAL A 60 4.23 -13.65 16.58
N ASP A 61 4.36 -13.97 15.29
CA ASP A 61 4.61 -15.34 14.85
C ASP A 61 6.09 -15.77 15.04
N ALA A 62 6.41 -16.99 14.65
CA ALA A 62 7.79 -17.52 14.76
C ALA A 62 8.81 -16.72 13.94
N ASP A 63 8.35 -16.00 12.92
CA ASP A 63 9.17 -15.16 12.05
C ASP A 63 9.20 -13.68 12.53
N GLY A 64 8.57 -13.36 13.67
CA GLY A 64 8.57 -12.01 14.22
C GLY A 64 7.45 -11.11 13.69
N PHE A 65 6.57 -11.59 12.80
CA PHE A 65 5.55 -10.77 12.18
C PHE A 65 4.30 -10.67 13.03
N VAL A 66 3.71 -9.47 13.04
CA VAL A 66 2.32 -9.30 13.50
C VAL A 66 1.34 -9.56 12.36
N SER A 67 0.12 -9.96 12.71
CA SER A 67 -0.95 -10.36 11.79
C SER A 67 -1.20 -9.37 10.65
N ILE A 68 -1.17 -8.06 10.93
CA ILE A 68 -1.37 -7.02 9.92
C ILE A 68 -0.25 -6.97 8.87
N GLN A 69 1.01 -7.25 9.26
CA GLN A 69 2.13 -7.29 8.31
C GLN A 69 1.96 -8.46 7.34
N LYS A 70 1.54 -9.64 7.82
CA LYS A 70 1.24 -10.80 6.96
C LYS A 70 0.09 -10.51 6.00
N ALA A 71 -0.97 -9.85 6.47
CA ALA A 71 -2.08 -9.42 5.60
C ALA A 71 -1.60 -8.45 4.50
N ALA A 72 -0.70 -7.51 4.82
CA ALA A 72 -0.14 -6.57 3.84
C ALA A 72 0.84 -7.22 2.85
N MET A 73 1.58 -8.23 3.29
CA MET A 73 2.57 -8.94 2.47
C MET A 73 1.93 -9.90 1.47
N ARG A 74 0.80 -10.51 1.82
CA ARG A 74 0.10 -11.41 0.90
C ARG A 74 -0.31 -10.63 -0.35
N GLY A 75 0.10 -11.16 -1.49
CA GLY A 75 -0.33 -10.64 -2.77
C GLY A 75 -0.69 -11.73 -3.76
N GLU A 76 -0.97 -11.27 -4.96
CA GLU A 76 -1.77 -11.97 -5.96
C GLU A 76 -1.24 -13.36 -6.35
N SER A 77 0.08 -13.56 -6.32
CA SER A 77 0.73 -14.79 -6.80
C SER A 77 0.45 -16.05 -5.95
N SER A 78 -0.11 -15.88 -4.76
CA SER A 78 -0.34 -17.01 -3.84
C SER A 78 -1.70 -17.69 -4.08
N GLY A 79 -2.49 -17.25 -5.06
CA GLY A 79 -3.93 -17.56 -5.12
C GLY A 79 -4.68 -17.04 -3.88
N SER A 80 -3.99 -16.34 -2.98
CA SER A 80 -4.51 -15.76 -1.75
C SER A 80 -5.22 -14.46 -2.11
N ARG A 81 -6.54 -14.57 -2.25
CA ARG A 81 -7.51 -14.00 -1.30
C ARG A 81 -7.04 -12.71 -0.64
N SER A 82 -7.73 -11.61 -0.90
CA SER A 82 -7.29 -10.21 -0.69
C SER A 82 -7.36 -9.78 0.78
N SER A 83 -6.72 -10.52 1.70
CA SER A 83 -6.71 -10.22 3.15
C SER A 83 -6.32 -8.78 3.48
N PHE A 84 -5.51 -8.14 2.64
CA PHE A 84 -5.14 -6.73 2.78
C PHE A 84 -6.33 -5.76 2.75
N THR A 85 -7.50 -6.14 2.23
CA THR A 85 -8.71 -5.29 2.24
C THR A 85 -9.24 -5.06 3.66
N PHE A 86 -8.96 -5.97 4.60
CA PHE A 86 -9.34 -5.84 6.01
C PHE A 86 -8.35 -5.03 6.84
N ILE A 87 -7.23 -4.59 6.27
CA ILE A 87 -6.22 -3.82 7.00
C ILE A 87 -6.80 -2.58 7.67
N PRO A 88 -7.66 -1.75 7.04
CA PRO A 88 -8.23 -0.60 7.73
C PRO A 88 -8.99 -0.95 9.01
N LEU A 89 -9.71 -2.07 9.02
CA LEU A 89 -10.38 -2.61 10.21
C LEU A 89 -9.34 -3.09 11.23
N MET A 90 -8.36 -3.89 10.80
CA MET A 90 -7.31 -4.43 11.68
C MET A 90 -6.50 -3.32 12.34
N VAL A 91 -6.14 -2.25 11.63
CA VAL A 91 -5.44 -1.09 12.17
C VAL A 91 -6.31 -0.39 13.22
N ARG A 92 -7.59 -0.17 12.92
CA ARG A 92 -8.51 0.52 13.84
C ARG A 92 -8.66 -0.25 15.15
N GLU A 93 -8.90 -1.55 15.09
CA GLU A 93 -8.96 -2.39 16.29
C GLU A 93 -7.59 -2.53 16.95
N GLY A 94 -6.52 -2.57 16.15
CA GLY A 94 -5.15 -2.61 16.63
C GLY A 94 -4.77 -1.37 17.44
N CYS A 95 -5.22 -0.18 17.03
CA CYS A 95 -5.03 1.05 17.81
C CYS A 95 -5.73 0.94 19.17
N ARG A 96 -6.96 0.43 19.21
CA ARG A 96 -7.71 0.21 20.46
C ARG A 96 -7.01 -0.78 21.40
N LEU A 97 -6.34 -1.78 20.83
CA LEU A 97 -5.64 -2.84 21.55
C LEU A 97 -4.14 -2.58 21.74
N ASN A 98 -3.66 -1.39 21.35
CA ASN A 98 -2.25 -0.99 21.41
C ASN A 98 -1.28 -1.97 20.70
N VAL A 99 -1.70 -2.53 19.56
CA VAL A 99 -0.89 -3.44 18.75
C VAL A 99 0.36 -2.72 18.26
N GLY A 100 1.53 -3.31 18.56
CA GLY A 100 2.83 -2.73 18.24
C GLY A 100 3.27 -1.59 19.15
N GLY A 101 2.42 -1.11 20.08
CA GLY A 101 2.70 0.04 20.94
C GLY A 101 2.14 1.37 20.41
N GLU A 102 2.22 2.40 21.26
CA GLU A 102 1.45 3.65 21.13
C GLU A 102 1.73 4.39 19.82
N GLU A 103 3.00 4.45 19.41
CA GLU A 103 3.43 5.13 18.19
C GLU A 103 3.23 4.30 16.92
N ASN A 104 2.95 3.00 17.05
CA ASN A 104 2.93 2.10 15.89
C ASN A 104 1.58 2.02 15.17
N ARG A 105 0.60 2.82 15.60
CA ARG A 105 -0.73 2.94 14.99
C ARG A 105 -1.35 1.58 14.68
N GLY A 106 -1.53 0.76 15.71
CA GLY A 106 -2.16 -0.55 15.57
C GLY A 106 -1.38 -1.52 14.66
N GLY A 107 -0.05 -1.40 14.64
CA GLY A 107 0.85 -2.21 13.83
C GLY A 107 1.06 -1.71 12.40
N LEU A 108 0.44 -0.60 11.99
CA LEU A 108 0.62 -0.02 10.66
C LEU A 108 2.06 0.47 10.43
N LEU A 109 2.71 0.97 11.48
CA LEU A 109 4.09 1.44 11.44
C LEU A 109 5.10 0.43 11.99
N SER A 110 4.65 -0.74 12.44
CA SER A 110 5.56 -1.77 12.93
C SER A 110 6.54 -2.16 11.83
N VAL A 111 7.83 -2.07 12.17
CA VAL A 111 8.92 -2.51 11.30
C VAL A 111 8.84 -4.01 11.12
N VAL A 112 9.08 -4.43 9.89
CA VAL A 112 9.08 -5.82 9.47
C VAL A 112 10.34 -6.51 9.98
N PRO A 113 10.23 -7.69 10.58
CA PRO A 113 11.40 -8.47 10.99
C PRO A 113 12.36 -8.73 9.83
N TYR A 114 13.64 -8.74 10.14
CA TYR A 114 14.73 -9.09 9.21
C TYR A 114 14.90 -8.17 7.99
N ASP A 115 14.16 -7.07 7.89
CA ASP A 115 14.36 -6.09 6.83
C ASP A 115 15.34 -4.98 7.27
N GLU A 116 16.51 -4.97 6.63
CA GLU A 116 17.54 -3.96 6.86
C GLU A 116 17.08 -2.54 6.49
N ASN A 117 16.10 -2.43 5.57
CA ASN A 117 15.53 -1.16 5.15
C ASN A 117 14.46 -0.62 6.10
N ARG A 118 14.15 -1.36 7.17
CA ARG A 118 13.13 -1.03 8.18
C ARG A 118 11.76 -0.72 7.57
N ILE A 119 11.38 -1.42 6.51
CA ILE A 119 10.07 -1.36 5.87
C ILE A 119 9.00 -1.69 6.90
N ASN A 120 7.92 -0.92 6.89
CA ASN A 120 6.75 -1.14 7.73
C ASN A 120 5.54 -1.58 6.87
N THR A 121 4.41 -1.85 7.54
CA THR A 121 3.18 -2.32 6.88
C THR A 121 2.69 -1.35 5.81
N ILE A 122 2.77 -0.03 6.04
CA ILE A 122 2.35 0.94 5.04
C ILE A 122 3.28 0.99 3.83
N ALA A 123 4.59 0.83 4.02
CA ALA A 123 5.52 0.70 2.92
C ALA A 123 5.21 -0.56 2.07
N PHE A 124 4.83 -1.67 2.70
CA PHE A 124 4.35 -2.85 1.95
C PHE A 124 3.08 -2.60 1.14
N LEU A 125 2.13 -1.82 1.68
CA LEU A 125 0.93 -1.43 0.94
C LEU A 125 1.24 -0.51 -0.23
N SER A 126 2.22 0.38 -0.08
CA SER A 126 2.61 1.33 -1.13
C SER A 126 3.33 0.67 -2.29
N GLY A 127 4.25 -0.27 -2.03
CA GLY A 127 5.13 -0.84 -3.04
C GLY A 127 4.76 -2.23 -3.51
N ILE A 128 5.60 -2.79 -4.38
CA ILE A 128 5.52 -4.20 -4.76
C ILE A 128 6.31 -4.98 -3.74
N THR A 129 5.70 -5.99 -3.13
CA THR A 129 6.37 -6.83 -2.16
C THR A 129 7.53 -7.56 -2.84
N TYR A 130 8.70 -7.57 -2.19
CA TYR A 130 9.93 -8.23 -2.66
C TYR A 130 9.81 -9.75 -2.84
N THR A 131 8.67 -10.34 -2.46
CA THR A 131 8.42 -11.77 -2.43
C THR A 131 8.17 -12.31 -3.84
N GLY A 132 9.17 -12.20 -4.73
CA GLY A 132 9.33 -13.03 -5.91
C GLY A 132 8.07 -13.24 -6.76
N MET A 133 7.15 -12.27 -6.80
CA MET A 133 5.86 -12.40 -7.47
C MET A 133 6.12 -12.55 -8.97
N LYS A 134 6.23 -13.81 -9.39
CA LYS A 134 6.32 -14.22 -10.78
C LYS A 134 4.91 -14.08 -11.36
N GLY A 135 4.61 -12.90 -11.85
CA GLY A 135 3.35 -12.62 -12.54
C GLY A 135 3.10 -11.12 -12.68
N PRO A 136 2.34 -10.67 -13.69
CA PRO A 136 1.80 -9.32 -13.67
C PRO A 136 0.94 -9.17 -12.41
N ALA A 137 1.13 -8.06 -11.67
CA ALA A 137 0.08 -7.69 -10.74
C ALA A 137 -1.09 -7.20 -11.60
N SER A 138 -2.31 -7.67 -11.37
CA SER A 138 -3.48 -7.18 -12.10
C SER A 138 -3.76 -5.73 -11.73
N ASP A 139 -4.36 -4.98 -12.67
CA ASP A 139 -4.91 -3.64 -12.39
C ASP A 139 -5.88 -3.68 -11.20
N GLU A 140 -6.62 -4.78 -11.05
CA GLU A 140 -7.54 -5.00 -9.94
C GLU A 140 -6.82 -5.06 -8.58
N PHE A 141 -5.65 -5.72 -8.51
CA PHE A 141 -4.86 -5.77 -7.29
C PHE A 141 -4.36 -4.38 -6.88
N ASP A 142 -3.84 -3.61 -7.82
CA ASP A 142 -3.39 -2.24 -7.57
C ASP A 142 -4.56 -1.33 -7.15
N ARG A 143 -5.71 -1.47 -7.82
CA ARG A 143 -6.95 -0.76 -7.49
C ARG A 143 -7.40 -1.04 -6.06
N LYS A 144 -7.46 -2.31 -5.63
CA LYS A 144 -7.86 -2.65 -4.26
C LYS A 144 -6.88 -2.10 -3.22
N ARG A 145 -5.56 -2.14 -3.47
CA ARG A 145 -4.58 -1.55 -2.55
C ARG A 145 -4.69 -0.04 -2.47
N ALA A 146 -4.92 0.64 -3.58
CA ALA A 146 -5.18 2.09 -3.58
C ALA A 146 -6.43 2.43 -2.75
N GLN A 147 -7.52 1.64 -2.86
CA GLN A 147 -8.72 1.81 -2.03
C GLN A 147 -8.45 1.60 -0.54
N VAL A 148 -7.57 0.66 -0.17
CA VAL A 148 -7.14 0.47 1.22
C VAL A 148 -6.40 1.70 1.74
N LEU A 149 -5.45 2.24 0.97
CA LEU A 149 -4.72 3.47 1.33
C LEU A 149 -5.67 4.67 1.47
N GLU A 150 -6.65 4.79 0.58
CA GLU A 150 -7.69 5.81 0.65
C GLU A 150 -8.55 5.65 1.91
N LYS A 151 -8.97 4.43 2.26
CA LYS A 151 -9.71 4.17 3.50
C LYS A 151 -8.88 4.49 4.74
N LEU A 152 -7.59 4.14 4.75
CA LEU A 152 -6.66 4.51 5.84
C LEU A 152 -6.53 6.03 5.99
N ARG A 153 -6.47 6.77 4.87
CA ARG A 153 -6.48 8.24 4.88
C ARG A 153 -7.78 8.79 5.48
N HIS A 154 -8.94 8.31 5.03
CA HIS A 154 -10.25 8.77 5.54
C HIS A 154 -10.44 8.51 7.03
N LEU A 155 -9.86 7.41 7.54
CA LEU A 155 -9.85 7.07 8.97
C LEU A 155 -8.80 7.85 9.77
N ASN A 156 -8.05 8.76 9.15
CA ASN A 156 -6.92 9.49 9.75
C ASN A 156 -5.82 8.57 10.32
N LEU A 157 -5.69 7.37 9.75
CA LEU A 157 -4.70 6.36 10.13
C LEU A 157 -3.44 6.46 9.28
N LEU A 158 -3.58 6.88 8.02
CA LEU A 158 -2.50 7.30 7.14
C LEU A 158 -2.46 8.83 7.12
N LYS A 159 -1.29 9.40 7.42
CA LYS A 159 -1.03 10.84 7.52
C LYS A 159 -0.18 11.30 6.35
N LYS A 160 -0.32 12.57 5.97
CA LYS A 160 0.47 13.17 4.89
C LYS A 160 1.99 13.04 5.14
N ALA A 161 2.43 13.23 6.38
CA ALA A 161 3.85 13.08 6.79
C ALA A 161 4.42 11.68 6.52
N ASP A 162 3.59 10.64 6.55
CA ASP A 162 4.02 9.26 6.29
C ASP A 162 4.54 9.07 4.86
N ILE A 163 4.03 9.85 3.91
CA ILE A 163 4.40 9.76 2.50
C ILE A 163 5.90 10.03 2.34
N GLU A 164 6.39 11.09 2.96
CA GLU A 164 7.81 11.45 2.96
C GLU A 164 8.61 10.58 3.91
N GLU A 165 8.17 10.43 5.17
CA GLU A 165 8.90 9.71 6.22
C GLU A 165 9.21 8.25 5.84
N HIS A 166 8.29 7.61 5.12
CA HIS A 166 8.43 6.21 4.71
C HIS A 166 8.68 6.03 3.20
N GLY A 167 8.97 7.11 2.47
CA GLY A 167 9.30 7.07 1.04
C GLY A 167 8.22 6.39 0.20
N LEU A 168 6.93 6.63 0.50
CA LEU A 168 5.82 5.88 -0.12
C LEU A 168 5.72 6.12 -1.63
N VAL A 169 6.07 7.33 -2.09
CA VAL A 169 6.18 7.64 -3.54
C VAL A 169 7.23 6.77 -4.20
N HIS A 170 8.41 6.62 -3.60
CA HIS A 170 9.48 5.78 -4.15
C HIS A 170 9.11 4.30 -4.16
N ASN A 171 8.42 3.83 -3.12
CA ASN A 171 7.96 2.46 -3.03
C ASN A 171 6.90 2.16 -4.10
N ALA A 172 5.99 3.10 -4.36
CA ALA A 172 4.96 3.00 -5.38
C ALA A 172 5.46 3.27 -6.81
N LEU A 173 6.71 3.72 -6.99
CA LEU A 173 7.27 4.05 -8.31
C LEU A 173 7.62 2.81 -9.13
N HIS A 174 6.59 2.14 -9.63
CA HIS A 174 6.64 0.98 -10.49
C HIS A 174 5.34 0.89 -11.32
N PRO A 175 5.38 0.46 -12.60
CA PRO A 175 4.17 0.38 -13.46
C PRO A 175 2.98 -0.39 -12.87
N LYS A 176 3.24 -1.52 -12.20
CA LYS A 176 2.25 -2.32 -11.44
C LYS A 176 1.68 -1.66 -10.18
N SER A 177 2.09 -0.44 -9.86
CA SER A 177 1.60 0.33 -8.71
C SER A 177 1.16 1.73 -9.10
N GLN A 178 0.76 1.93 -10.35
CA GLN A 178 0.36 3.23 -10.91
C GLN A 178 -0.71 3.93 -10.06
N ARG A 179 -1.79 3.25 -9.67
CA ARG A 179 -2.89 3.88 -8.91
C ARG A 179 -2.45 4.31 -7.52
N ARG A 180 -1.56 3.53 -6.89
CA ARG A 180 -0.96 3.88 -5.61
C ARG A 180 0.00 5.06 -5.73
N PHE A 181 0.79 5.08 -6.79
CA PHE A 181 1.67 6.20 -7.11
C PHE A 181 0.85 7.49 -7.29
N ASP A 182 -0.17 7.45 -8.14
CA ASP A 182 -1.07 8.58 -8.41
C ASP A 182 -1.79 9.06 -7.12
N PHE A 183 -2.21 8.12 -6.26
CA PHE A 183 -2.79 8.45 -4.96
C PHE A 183 -1.83 9.26 -4.08
N PHE A 184 -0.55 8.88 -4.00
CA PHE A 184 0.43 9.61 -3.19
C PHE A 184 0.81 10.95 -3.81
N THR A 185 1.05 11.00 -5.12
CA THR A 185 1.49 12.23 -5.80
C THR A 185 0.38 13.27 -5.87
N SER A 186 -0.88 12.87 -6.02
CA SER A 186 -2.01 13.80 -5.98
C SER A 186 -2.29 14.33 -4.57
N TRP A 187 -2.01 13.52 -3.53
CA TRP A 187 -2.19 13.95 -2.15
C TRP A 187 -1.03 14.82 -1.63
N ASP A 188 0.21 14.45 -1.97
CA ASP A 188 1.38 15.25 -1.66
C ASP A 188 2.35 15.37 -2.84
N PRO A 189 2.11 16.31 -3.76
CA PRO A 189 3.00 16.52 -4.89
C PRO A 189 4.44 16.83 -4.47
N ALA A 190 4.64 17.51 -3.34
CA ALA A 190 5.98 17.89 -2.86
C ALA A 190 6.91 16.68 -2.66
N ALA A 191 6.35 15.50 -2.41
CA ALA A 191 7.09 14.24 -2.29
C ALA A 191 7.79 13.83 -3.61
N LEU A 192 7.39 14.37 -4.76
CA LEU A 192 8.11 14.18 -6.05
C LEU A 192 9.48 14.88 -6.07
N GLY A 193 9.63 15.96 -5.30
CA GLY A 193 10.85 16.74 -5.19
C GLY A 193 11.71 16.39 -3.98
N SER A 194 11.16 15.66 -3.01
CA SER A 194 11.83 15.28 -1.78
C SER A 194 12.78 14.10 -1.97
N ARG A 195 13.68 13.93 -1.00
CA ARG A 195 14.60 12.80 -0.95
C ARG A 195 14.00 11.78 0.02
N ASP A 196 13.97 10.49 -0.36
CA ASP A 196 13.54 9.44 0.56
C ASP A 196 14.60 9.17 1.66
N SER A 197 14.38 8.13 2.45
CA SER A 197 15.34 7.60 3.42
C SER A 197 16.71 7.23 2.80
N ARG A 198 16.75 6.93 1.49
CA ARG A 198 17.99 6.68 0.72
C ARG A 198 18.64 7.97 0.20
N ARG A 199 18.03 9.12 0.51
CA ARG A 199 18.47 10.47 0.15
C ARG A 199 18.46 10.76 -1.35
N VAL A 200 17.65 10.04 -2.13
CA VAL A 200 17.57 10.18 -3.60
C VAL A 200 16.19 10.68 -4.00
N LYS A 201 16.10 11.56 -5.00
CA LYS A 201 14.81 12.00 -5.55
C LYS A 201 14.13 10.92 -6.40
N PRO A 202 12.78 10.85 -6.45
CA PRO A 202 12.04 9.87 -7.23
C PRO A 202 12.51 9.71 -8.67
N ILE A 203 12.76 10.80 -9.40
CA ILE A 203 13.19 10.74 -10.80
C ILE A 203 14.57 10.09 -10.98
N HIS A 204 15.52 10.36 -10.10
CA HIS A 204 16.84 9.72 -10.10
C HIS A 204 16.75 8.25 -9.70
N TYR A 205 15.89 7.93 -8.72
CA TYR A 205 15.61 6.57 -8.30
C TYR A 205 14.98 5.74 -9.42
N ALA A 206 14.07 6.34 -10.19
CA ALA A 206 13.41 5.71 -11.34
C ALA A 206 14.43 5.20 -12.37
N ILE A 207 15.39 6.06 -12.72
CA ILE A 207 16.39 5.80 -13.75
C ILE A 207 17.38 4.71 -13.31
N GLY A 208 17.73 4.66 -12.01
CA GLY A 208 18.63 3.65 -11.45
C GLY A 208 18.00 2.27 -11.17
N SER A 209 16.69 2.11 -11.41
CA SER A 209 15.94 0.92 -11.03
C SER A 209 15.68 -0.05 -12.20
N LYS A 210 15.31 -1.31 -11.91
CA LYS A 210 14.81 -2.24 -12.94
C LYS A 210 13.49 -1.73 -13.54
N GLY A 211 13.34 -1.82 -14.87
CA GLY A 211 12.22 -1.20 -15.59
C GLY A 211 12.34 0.33 -15.62
N LYS A 212 13.57 0.83 -15.81
CA LYS A 212 13.89 2.26 -15.73
C LYS A 212 13.18 3.12 -16.76
N GLU A 213 12.85 2.58 -17.93
CA GLU A 213 12.12 3.30 -18.98
C GLU A 213 10.74 3.72 -18.48
N GLU A 214 9.93 2.74 -18.06
CA GLU A 214 8.56 2.97 -17.64
C GLU A 214 8.50 3.76 -16.33
N ARG A 215 9.41 3.48 -15.38
CA ARG A 215 9.49 4.26 -14.13
C ARG A 215 9.91 5.71 -14.38
N PHE A 216 10.87 5.94 -15.28
CA PHE A 216 11.29 7.29 -15.64
C PHE A 216 10.15 8.06 -16.30
N GLU A 217 9.43 7.42 -17.23
CA GLU A 217 8.23 8.00 -17.83
C GLU A 217 7.17 8.34 -16.77
N MET A 218 6.86 7.43 -15.85
CA MET A 218 5.92 7.68 -14.75
C MET A 218 6.34 8.88 -13.88
N ALA A 219 7.60 8.90 -13.43
CA ALA A 219 8.11 9.98 -12.58
C ALA A 219 8.12 11.32 -13.31
N LEU A 220 8.53 11.33 -14.59
CA LEU A 220 8.58 12.55 -15.39
C LEU A 220 7.17 13.07 -15.70
N LYS A 221 6.20 12.21 -16.05
CA LYS A 221 4.81 12.61 -16.26
C LYS A 221 4.22 13.27 -15.02
N ALA A 222 4.33 12.64 -13.86
CA ALA A 222 3.84 13.24 -12.61
C ALA A 222 4.60 14.52 -12.25
N GLY A 223 5.92 14.55 -12.47
CA GLY A 223 6.71 15.77 -12.30
C GLY A 223 6.21 16.91 -13.19
N MET A 224 5.88 16.64 -14.45
CA MET A 224 5.36 17.63 -15.39
C MET A 224 3.94 18.08 -15.05
N GLU A 225 3.11 17.18 -14.51
CA GLU A 225 1.75 17.50 -14.07
C GLU A 225 1.75 18.51 -12.91
N TYR A 226 2.58 18.28 -11.89
CA TYR A 226 2.57 19.09 -10.66
C TYR A 226 3.64 20.19 -10.61
N PHE A 227 4.75 20.05 -11.35
CA PHE A 227 5.88 20.98 -11.35
C PHE A 227 6.43 21.28 -12.77
N PRO A 228 5.57 21.75 -13.70
CA PRO A 228 6.00 22.06 -15.08
C PRO A 228 7.10 23.13 -15.13
N GLU A 229 7.07 24.11 -14.22
CA GLU A 229 8.08 25.18 -14.10
C GLU A 229 9.48 24.65 -13.75
N GLN A 230 9.55 23.47 -13.12
CA GLN A 230 10.79 22.77 -12.80
C GLN A 230 11.11 21.67 -13.82
N LEU A 231 10.38 21.65 -14.95
CA LEU A 231 10.48 20.64 -16.01
C LEU A 231 10.41 19.22 -15.46
N GLY A 232 9.49 18.99 -14.52
CA GLY A 232 9.31 17.70 -13.86
C GLY A 232 10.57 17.16 -13.20
N PHE A 233 11.43 18.05 -12.72
CA PHE A 233 12.73 17.75 -12.11
C PHE A 233 13.75 17.10 -13.06
N LEU A 234 13.55 17.18 -14.38
CA LEU A 234 14.44 16.62 -15.40
C LEU A 234 15.89 17.15 -15.28
N PHE A 235 16.05 18.40 -14.86
CA PHE A 235 17.36 19.04 -14.63
C PHE A 235 17.76 19.13 -13.16
N SER A 236 16.98 18.53 -12.25
CA SER A 236 17.39 18.40 -10.86
C SER A 236 18.65 17.55 -10.76
N LYS A 237 19.53 17.89 -9.82
CA LYS A 237 20.84 17.24 -9.64
C LYS A 237 20.83 16.30 -8.44
N GLU A 238 21.46 15.15 -8.62
CA GLU A 238 21.87 14.23 -7.57
C GLU A 238 23.35 13.89 -7.75
N ASN A 239 24.16 14.07 -6.70
CA ASN A 239 25.62 13.91 -6.77
C ASN A 239 26.28 14.64 -7.96
N GLY A 240 25.77 15.82 -8.32
CA GLY A 240 26.27 16.64 -9.43
C GLY A 240 25.75 16.26 -10.82
N VAL A 241 25.05 15.13 -10.97
CA VAL A 241 24.49 14.65 -12.24
C VAL A 241 23.02 15.01 -12.32
N THR A 242 22.56 15.56 -13.45
CA THR A 242 21.13 15.83 -13.68
C THR A 242 20.35 14.56 -14.02
N ALA A 243 19.06 14.49 -13.69
CA ALA A 243 18.23 13.34 -14.09
C ALA A 243 18.25 13.09 -15.60
N CYS A 244 18.24 14.14 -16.44
CA CYS A 244 18.37 14.03 -17.89
C CYS A 244 19.66 13.30 -18.32
N LYS A 245 20.81 13.79 -17.84
CA LYS A 245 22.11 13.16 -18.10
C LYS A 245 22.14 11.71 -17.60
N GLN A 246 21.64 11.43 -16.40
CA GLN A 246 21.56 10.07 -15.88
C GLN A 246 20.69 9.19 -16.77
N ALA A 247 19.54 9.69 -17.27
CA ALA A 247 18.67 8.95 -18.19
C ALA A 247 19.39 8.63 -19.51
N PHE A 248 20.16 9.57 -20.06
CA PHE A 248 20.97 9.32 -21.25
C PHE A 248 22.03 8.23 -21.05
N ASP A 249 22.69 8.24 -19.90
CA ASP A 249 23.74 7.27 -19.58
C ASP A 249 23.17 5.88 -19.27
N GLU A 250 22.03 5.82 -18.58
CA GLU A 250 21.44 4.57 -18.11
C GLU A 250 20.47 3.96 -19.11
N ILE A 251 19.52 4.75 -19.62
CA ILE A 251 18.44 4.29 -20.51
C ILE A 251 18.90 4.30 -21.98
N GLY A 252 19.85 5.17 -22.31
CA GLY A 252 20.28 5.43 -23.69
C GLY A 252 19.61 6.69 -24.25
N VAL A 253 20.38 7.46 -25.02
CA VAL A 253 19.99 8.78 -25.52
C VAL A 253 18.67 8.73 -26.31
N ASP A 254 18.55 7.84 -27.29
CA ASP A 254 17.37 7.80 -28.18
C ASP A 254 16.09 7.45 -27.41
N THR A 255 16.15 6.45 -26.54
CA THR A 255 15.01 6.02 -25.71
C THR A 255 14.61 7.09 -24.71
N ALA A 256 15.58 7.68 -24.01
CA ALA A 256 15.32 8.76 -23.06
C ALA A 256 14.72 9.99 -23.76
N LEU A 257 15.24 10.39 -24.92
CA LEU A 257 14.66 11.49 -25.71
C LEU A 257 13.23 11.19 -26.16
N LYS A 258 12.94 9.95 -26.56
CA LYS A 258 11.57 9.54 -26.90
C LYS A 258 10.63 9.73 -25.71
N ILE A 259 11.01 9.26 -24.51
CA ILE A 259 10.22 9.42 -23.28
C ILE A 259 10.04 10.91 -22.94
N ILE A 260 11.12 11.69 -22.99
CA ILE A 260 11.09 13.14 -22.70
C ILE A 260 10.10 13.85 -23.63
N ARG A 261 10.15 13.58 -24.94
CA ARG A 261 9.22 14.18 -25.92
C ARG A 261 7.76 13.75 -25.70
N THR A 262 7.53 12.55 -25.17
CA THR A 262 6.19 12.10 -24.81
C THR A 262 5.65 12.83 -23.56
N CYS A 263 6.51 13.15 -22.59
CA CYS A 263 6.11 13.80 -21.34
C CYS A 263 6.10 15.34 -21.42
N ILE A 264 6.98 15.90 -22.25
CA ILE A 264 7.18 17.33 -22.46
C ILE A 264 7.02 17.59 -23.97
N PRO A 265 5.77 17.68 -24.48
CA PRO A 265 5.57 17.97 -25.88
C PRO A 265 6.12 19.37 -26.21
N PRO A 266 6.65 19.57 -27.43
CA PRO A 266 7.12 20.88 -27.87
C PRO A 266 6.02 21.94 -27.71
N SER A 267 6.40 23.09 -27.17
CA SER A 267 5.52 24.26 -27.04
C SER A 267 6.33 25.54 -27.18
N ASP A 268 5.66 26.68 -27.33
CA ASP A 268 6.33 27.99 -27.40
C ASP A 268 7.20 28.27 -26.15
N ASN A 269 6.87 27.66 -25.01
CA ASN A 269 7.63 27.75 -23.76
C ASN A 269 8.82 26.76 -23.70
N HIS A 270 8.80 25.72 -24.54
CA HIS A 270 9.82 24.65 -24.59
C HIS A 270 10.17 24.31 -26.05
N PRO A 271 10.75 25.24 -26.83
CA PRO A 271 10.93 25.05 -28.27
C PRO A 271 12.09 24.10 -28.66
N ILE A 272 12.93 23.71 -27.69
CA ILE A 272 14.19 22.98 -27.90
C ILE A 272 14.20 21.60 -27.20
N LEU A 273 13.08 21.18 -26.62
CA LEU A 273 12.85 19.80 -26.16
C LEU A 273 12.06 19.02 -27.22
#